data_AF-A0A9E0YYT8-F1
#
_entry.id   AF-A0A9E0YYT8-F1
#
_cell.length_a   1.000
_cell.length_b   1.000
_cell.length_c   1.000
_cell.angle_alpha   90.00
_cell.angle_beta   90.00
_cell.angle_gamma   90.00
#
_symmetry.space_group_name_H-M   'P 1'
#
loop_
_entity.id
_entity.type
_entity.pdbx_description
1 polymer ?
#
loop_
_entity_poly.entity_id
_entity_poly.type
_entity_poly.pdbx_seq_one_letter_code
_entity_poly.pdbx_strand_id
1 'polypeptide(L)'
;MHRYSLKTKNLTLKKLGISIFLYVIIYIVIYLLAYFILKSQGLIYLQWFQYVSYTLIGLGIIAGTFQWIVKGYKTDHYRIKVGVMLLVIETVVALVLIIVFYTCNNRESIVNKNGTTMVEEKPNFSFTNWTNYYEYQNIFVRKNIVRIHEEYGQSSRERISIDYYDENGNLIESVN
;
A
#
# COMPACT_ATOMS: atom_id res chain seq x y z
N MET A 1 -18.61 -24.90 -41.71
CA MET A 1 -18.99 -24.47 -40.34
C MET A 1 -17.86 -23.64 -39.70
N HIS A 2 -17.48 -22.49 -40.28
CA HIS A 2 -16.23 -21.78 -39.89
C HIS A 2 -16.36 -20.24 -39.79
N ARG A 3 -17.58 -19.69 -39.71
CA ARG A 3 -17.81 -18.22 -39.64
C ARG A 3 -18.07 -17.66 -38.24
N TYR A 4 -18.25 -18.50 -37.22
CA TYR A 4 -18.60 -18.03 -35.86
C TYR A 4 -17.39 -17.65 -34.97
N SER A 5 -16.18 -18.11 -35.31
CA SER A 5 -14.96 -17.87 -34.49
C SER A 5 -14.33 -16.48 -34.68
N LEU A 6 -14.51 -15.85 -35.84
CA LEU A 6 -13.94 -14.52 -36.14
C LEU A 6 -14.73 -13.35 -35.53
N LYS A 7 -16.02 -13.56 -35.21
CA LYS A 7 -16.92 -12.50 -34.75
C LYS A 7 -16.76 -12.23 -33.24
N THR A 8 -16.49 -13.25 -32.44
CA THR A 8 -16.25 -13.14 -31.00
C THR A 8 -14.91 -12.47 -30.67
N LYS A 9 -13.86 -12.73 -31.46
CA LYS A 9 -12.53 -12.11 -31.28
C LYS A 9 -12.52 -10.60 -31.51
N ASN A 10 -13.44 -10.09 -32.35
CA ASN A 10 -13.60 -8.67 -32.63
C ASN A 10 -14.52 -7.95 -31.64
N LEU A 11 -15.40 -8.67 -30.92
CA LEU A 11 -16.35 -8.08 -29.98
C LEU A 11 -15.70 -7.73 -28.63
N THR A 12 -14.66 -8.45 -28.22
CA THR A 12 -13.94 -8.25 -26.96
C THR A 12 -12.96 -7.06 -27.01
N LEU A 13 -12.32 -6.81 -28.16
CA LEU A 13 -11.38 -5.70 -28.33
C LEU A 13 -12.05 -4.34 -28.59
N LYS A 14 -13.25 -4.32 -29.18
CA LYS A 14 -13.94 -3.08 -29.56
C LYS A 14 -14.52 -2.27 -28.37
N LYS A 15 -14.57 -2.85 -27.17
CA LYS A 15 -15.13 -2.19 -25.96
C LYS A 15 -14.08 -1.67 -24.97
N LEU A 16 -12.78 -1.77 -25.25
CA LEU A 16 -11.71 -1.11 -24.48
C LEU A 16 -11.48 0.33 -24.97
N GLY A 17 -12.56 1.11 -25.08
CA GLY A 17 -12.52 2.50 -25.55
C GLY A 17 -11.68 3.41 -24.65
N ILE A 18 -11.54 3.07 -23.37
CA ILE A 18 -10.80 3.84 -22.38
C ILE A 18 -9.49 3.11 -22.02
N SER A 19 -8.41 3.89 -21.88
CA SER A 19 -7.10 3.38 -21.48
C SER A 19 -7.12 2.96 -20.01
N ILE A 20 -6.59 1.78 -19.67
CA ILE A 20 -6.41 1.35 -18.27
C ILE A 20 -5.61 2.41 -17.49
N PHE A 21 -4.62 3.03 -18.14
CA PHE A 21 -3.86 4.12 -17.53
C PHE A 21 -4.74 5.28 -17.05
N LEU A 22 -5.85 5.60 -17.74
CA LEU A 22 -6.75 6.67 -17.29
C LEU A 22 -7.42 6.30 -15.95
N TYR A 23 -7.88 5.06 -15.81
CA TYR A 23 -8.48 4.59 -14.56
C TYR A 23 -7.46 4.57 -13.42
N VAL A 24 -6.22 4.15 -13.69
CA VAL A 24 -5.13 4.17 -12.71
C VAL A 24 -4.83 5.60 -12.26
N ILE A 25 -4.73 6.55 -13.21
CA ILE A 25 -4.51 7.97 -12.89
C ILE A 25 -5.65 8.53 -12.03
N ILE A 26 -6.91 8.27 -12.42
CA ILE A 26 -8.07 8.70 -11.64
C ILE A 26 -8.02 8.12 -10.23
N TYR A 27 -7.71 6.82 -10.09
CA TYR A 27 -7.58 6.17 -8.80
C TYR A 27 -6.48 6.79 -7.94
N ILE A 28 -5.29 7.04 -8.50
CA ILE A 28 -4.19 7.70 -7.79
C ILE A 28 -4.61 9.09 -7.30
N VAL A 29 -5.29 9.88 -8.14
CA VAL A 29 -5.77 11.21 -7.77
C VAL A 29 -6.76 11.13 -6.60
N ILE A 30 -7.72 10.21 -6.66
CA ILE A 30 -8.69 10.01 -5.58
C ILE A 30 -7.99 9.57 -4.29
N TYR A 31 -7.07 8.61 -4.37
CA TYR A 31 -6.29 8.14 -3.22
C TYR A 31 -5.49 9.28 -2.56
N LEU A 32 -4.80 10.09 -3.36
CA LEU A 32 -4.03 11.23 -2.86
C LEU A 32 -4.93 12.30 -2.22
N LEU A 33 -6.05 12.66 -2.85
CA LEU A 33 -6.99 13.62 -2.29
C LEU A 33 -7.55 13.13 -0.94
N ALA A 34 -7.96 11.87 -0.87
CA ALA A 34 -8.44 11.27 0.36
C ALA A 34 -7.35 11.22 1.44
N TYR A 35 -6.10 10.88 1.08
CA TYR A 35 -4.95 10.95 1.98
C TYR A 35 -4.73 12.36 2.56
N PHE A 36 -4.80 13.40 1.73
CA PHE A 36 -4.64 14.78 2.20
C PHE A 36 -5.75 15.20 3.17
N ILE A 37 -7.00 14.81 2.89
CA ILE A 37 -8.15 15.06 3.78
C ILE A 37 -7.97 14.34 5.12
N LEU A 38 -7.52 13.08 5.10
CA LEU A 38 -7.25 12.34 6.34
C LEU A 38 -6.13 12.98 7.15
N LYS A 39 -5.03 13.35 6.48
CA LYS A 39 -3.88 13.95 7.14
C LYS A 39 -4.22 15.29 7.81
N SER A 40 -5.08 16.10 7.20
CA SER A 40 -5.53 17.36 7.82
C SER A 40 -6.38 17.14 9.08
N GLN A 41 -6.96 15.95 9.24
CA GLN A 41 -7.72 15.53 10.42
C GLN A 41 -6.87 14.73 11.43
N GLY A 42 -5.54 14.66 11.24
CA GLY A 42 -4.65 13.88 12.09
C GLY A 42 -4.83 12.36 11.94
N LEU A 43 -5.35 11.91 10.80
CA LEU A 43 -5.57 10.51 10.46
C LEU A 43 -4.57 10.03 9.41
N ILE A 44 -4.30 8.74 9.43
CA ILE A 44 -3.50 8.05 8.42
C ILE A 44 -4.15 6.73 8.06
N TYR A 45 -3.97 6.29 6.81
CA TYR A 45 -4.39 4.96 6.40
C TYR A 45 -3.67 3.89 7.20
N LEU A 46 -4.41 2.84 7.56
CA LEU A 46 -3.82 1.60 8.03
C LEU A 46 -2.97 0.98 6.94
N GLN A 47 -1.87 0.39 7.34
CA GLN A 47 -0.83 -0.08 6.44
C GLN A 47 -1.34 -1.13 5.43
N TRP A 48 -2.23 -2.04 5.86
CA TRP A 48 -2.82 -3.03 4.94
C TRP A 48 -3.58 -2.36 3.78
N PHE A 49 -4.28 -1.25 4.04
CA PHE A 49 -5.04 -0.53 3.02
C PHE A 49 -4.11 0.19 2.04
N GLN A 50 -3.00 0.75 2.56
CA GLN A 50 -1.94 1.29 1.73
C GLN A 50 -1.36 0.21 0.80
N TYR A 51 -1.11 -0.99 1.33
CA TYR A 51 -0.58 -2.13 0.55
C TYR A 51 -1.52 -2.58 -0.55
N VAL A 52 -2.81 -2.71 -0.26
CA VAL A 52 -3.83 -3.03 -1.27
C VAL A 52 -3.85 -1.94 -2.35
N SER A 53 -3.81 -0.66 -1.95
CA SER A 53 -3.84 0.47 -2.89
C SER A 53 -2.61 0.50 -3.81
N TYR A 54 -1.41 0.33 -3.26
CA TYR A 54 -0.17 0.28 -4.06
C TYR A 54 -0.12 -0.93 -4.98
N THR A 55 -0.63 -2.09 -4.53
CA THR A 55 -0.73 -3.29 -5.35
C THR A 55 -1.67 -3.07 -6.54
N LEU A 56 -2.84 -2.46 -6.31
CA LEU A 56 -3.79 -2.14 -7.38
C LEU A 56 -3.20 -1.16 -8.40
N ILE A 57 -2.46 -0.15 -7.94
CA ILE A 57 -1.76 0.79 -8.83
C ILE A 57 -0.71 0.04 -9.67
N GLY A 58 0.14 -0.78 -9.05
CA GLY A 58 1.18 -1.55 -9.74
C GLY A 58 0.60 -2.50 -10.80
N LEU A 59 -0.42 -3.28 -10.43
CA LEU A 59 -1.13 -4.15 -11.37
C LEU A 59 -1.80 -3.37 -12.50
N GLY A 60 -2.36 -2.20 -12.19
CA GLY A 60 -2.96 -1.31 -13.19
C GLY A 60 -1.95 -0.77 -14.20
N ILE A 61 -0.74 -0.42 -13.75
CA ILE A 61 0.35 0.02 -14.64
C ILE A 61 0.75 -1.13 -15.58
N ILE A 62 1.03 -2.32 -15.05
CA ILE A 62 1.40 -3.50 -15.84
C ILE A 62 0.30 -3.85 -16.86
N ALA A 63 -0.97 -3.84 -16.42
CA ALA A 63 -2.10 -4.08 -17.30
C ALA A 63 -2.26 -3.00 -18.37
N GLY A 64 -1.97 -1.74 -18.04
CA GLY A 64 -1.93 -0.62 -18.98
C GLY A 64 -0.84 -0.79 -20.04
N THR A 65 0.37 -1.17 -19.64
CA THR A 65 1.48 -1.44 -20.56
C THR A 65 1.17 -2.63 -21.47
N PHE A 66 0.59 -3.70 -20.92
CA PHE A 66 0.11 -4.83 -21.72
C PHE A 66 -0.98 -4.42 -22.72
N GLN A 67 -2.00 -3.66 -22.28
CA GLN A 67 -3.03 -3.13 -23.18
C GLN A 67 -2.43 -2.26 -24.28
N TRP A 68 -1.42 -1.44 -23.94
CA TRP A 68 -0.71 -0.62 -24.91
C TRP A 68 0.02 -1.50 -25.95
N ILE A 69 0.72 -2.56 -25.57
CA ILE A 69 1.37 -3.47 -26.52
C ILE A 69 0.33 -4.11 -27.46
N VAL A 70 -0.73 -4.69 -26.90
CA VAL A 70 -1.77 -5.41 -27.66
C VAL A 70 -2.54 -4.49 -28.59
N LYS A 71 -2.68 -3.20 -28.30
CA LYS A 71 -3.31 -2.25 -29.25
C LYS A 71 -2.45 -1.96 -30.48
N GLY A 72 -1.13 -2.07 -30.40
CA GLY A 72 -0.20 -1.71 -31.48
C GLY A 72 0.52 -2.86 -32.16
N TYR A 73 0.32 -4.11 -31.71
CA TYR A 73 1.17 -5.25 -32.11
C TYR A 73 1.19 -5.57 -33.60
N LYS A 74 0.13 -5.24 -34.35
CA LYS A 74 0.07 -5.51 -35.80
C LYS A 74 0.74 -4.44 -36.66
N THR A 75 0.89 -3.23 -36.12
CA THR A 75 1.25 -2.04 -36.89
C THR A 75 2.63 -1.51 -36.54
N ASP A 76 3.13 -1.81 -35.33
CA ASP A 76 4.36 -1.25 -34.82
C ASP A 76 5.18 -2.30 -34.05
N HIS A 77 6.15 -2.89 -34.75
CA HIS A 77 7.07 -3.87 -34.15
C HIS A 77 8.05 -3.24 -33.15
N TYR A 78 8.34 -1.93 -33.25
CA TYR A 78 9.20 -1.22 -32.30
C TYR A 78 8.49 -1.05 -30.96
N ARG A 79 7.19 -0.71 -30.98
CA ARG A 79 6.33 -0.67 -29.80
C ARG A 79 6.30 -1.99 -29.02
N ILE A 80 6.35 -3.13 -29.71
CA ILE A 80 6.45 -4.43 -29.03
C ILE A 80 7.77 -4.53 -28.27
N LYS A 81 8.91 -4.21 -28.91
CA LYS A 81 10.24 -4.28 -28.26
C LYS A 81 10.30 -3.38 -27.03
N VAL A 82 9.89 -2.12 -27.19
CA VAL A 82 9.87 -1.14 -26.09
C VAL A 82 8.90 -1.57 -24.99
N GLY A 83 7.70 -2.02 -25.35
CA GLY A 83 6.71 -2.44 -24.36
C GLY A 83 7.14 -3.67 -23.57
N VAL A 84 7.77 -4.66 -24.22
CA VAL A 84 8.32 -5.82 -23.51
C VAL A 84 9.45 -5.40 -22.56
N MET A 85 10.34 -4.49 -23.00
CA MET A 85 11.38 -3.93 -22.13
C MET A 85 10.77 -3.20 -20.92
N LEU A 86 9.71 -2.41 -21.12
CA LEU A 86 9.00 -1.73 -20.05
C LEU A 86 8.37 -2.72 -19.06
N LEU A 87 7.70 -3.78 -19.53
CA LEU A 87 7.14 -4.82 -18.66
C LEU A 87 8.22 -5.50 -17.79
N VAL A 88 9.40 -5.75 -18.34
CA VAL A 88 10.54 -6.29 -17.58
C VAL A 88 10.97 -5.30 -16.49
N ILE A 89 11.14 -4.03 -16.84
CA ILE A 89 11.50 -2.98 -15.87
C ILE A 89 10.44 -2.85 -14.77
N GLU A 90 9.17 -2.76 -15.14
CA GLU A 90 8.04 -2.69 -14.19
C GLU A 90 8.04 -3.89 -13.23
N THR A 91 8.29 -5.09 -13.74
CA THR A 91 8.37 -6.30 -12.92
C THR A 91 9.55 -6.25 -11.95
N VAL A 92 10.73 -5.85 -12.42
CA VAL A 92 11.92 -5.71 -11.56
C VAL A 92 11.69 -4.67 -10.48
N VAL A 93 11.13 -3.51 -10.84
CA VAL A 93 10.80 -2.44 -9.89
C VAL A 93 9.78 -2.95 -8.86
N ALA A 94 8.73 -3.66 -9.29
CA ALA A 94 7.73 -4.23 -8.38
C ALA A 94 8.38 -5.22 -7.39
N LEU A 95 9.28 -6.09 -7.85
CA LEU A 95 9.99 -7.03 -6.98
C LEU A 95 10.88 -6.33 -5.96
N VAL A 96 11.64 -5.30 -6.38
CA VAL A 96 12.47 -4.51 -5.47
C VAL A 96 11.61 -3.81 -4.42
N LEU A 97 10.50 -3.20 -4.83
CA LEU A 97 9.56 -2.58 -3.90
C LEU A 97 9.01 -3.59 -2.90
N ILE A 98 8.56 -4.77 -3.35
CA ILE A 98 8.08 -5.83 -2.45
C ILE A 98 9.14 -6.21 -1.40
N ILE A 99 10.41 -6.35 -1.81
CA ILE A 99 11.51 -6.66 -0.89
C ILE A 99 11.66 -5.53 0.14
N VAL A 100 11.78 -4.28 -0.31
CA VAL A 100 11.92 -3.11 0.59
C VAL A 100 10.73 -3.00 1.55
N PHE A 101 9.51 -3.20 1.05
CA PHE A 101 8.30 -3.19 1.88
C PHE A 101 8.34 -4.30 2.93
N TYR A 102 8.75 -5.52 2.58
CA TYR A 102 8.79 -6.63 3.53
C TYR A 102 9.90 -6.50 4.58
N THR A 103 11.02 -5.85 4.25
CA THR A 103 12.18 -5.74 5.15
C THR A 103 12.22 -4.46 5.96
N CYS A 104 11.80 -3.33 5.39
CA CYS A 104 12.02 -2.01 5.98
C CYS A 104 10.78 -1.41 6.64
N ASN A 105 9.57 -1.79 6.25
CA ASN A 105 8.36 -1.24 6.87
C ASN A 105 8.04 -1.94 8.19
N ASN A 106 7.62 -1.15 9.17
CA ASN A 106 7.01 -1.64 10.41
C ASN A 106 5.81 -2.54 10.12
N ARG A 107 5.42 -3.38 11.06
CA ARG A 107 4.22 -4.20 10.99
C ARG A 107 3.13 -3.57 11.82
N GLU A 108 1.99 -3.31 11.22
CA GLU A 108 0.78 -2.94 11.94
C GLU A 108 -0.13 -4.14 12.21
N SER A 109 -0.72 -4.20 13.40
CA SER A 109 -1.78 -5.15 13.75
C SER A 109 -2.83 -4.49 14.65
N ILE A 110 -4.06 -5.02 14.62
CA ILE A 110 -5.14 -4.53 15.48
C ILE A 110 -5.18 -5.41 16.73
N VAL A 111 -5.06 -4.80 17.90
CA VAL A 111 -4.99 -5.49 19.18
C VAL A 111 -5.97 -4.90 20.18
N ASN A 112 -6.30 -5.67 21.22
CA ASN A 112 -6.97 -5.15 22.41
C ASN A 112 -5.91 -4.90 23.49
N LYS A 113 -5.75 -3.64 23.91
CA LYS A 113 -4.84 -3.23 24.98
C LYS A 113 -5.66 -2.50 26.03
N ASN A 114 -5.62 -2.99 27.28
CA ASN A 114 -6.34 -2.41 28.42
C ASN A 114 -7.85 -2.18 28.15
N GLY A 115 -8.49 -3.12 27.45
CA GLY A 115 -9.92 -3.04 27.13
C GLY A 115 -10.26 -2.13 25.93
N THR A 116 -9.26 -1.49 25.32
CA THR A 116 -9.45 -0.60 24.16
C THR A 116 -8.83 -1.22 22.91
N THR A 117 -9.53 -1.13 21.78
CA THR A 117 -8.97 -1.53 20.49
C THR A 117 -7.96 -0.48 20.02
N MET A 118 -6.73 -0.93 19.75
CA MET A 118 -5.63 -0.08 19.31
C MET A 118 -4.94 -0.68 18.09
N VAL A 119 -4.19 0.16 17.38
CA VAL A 119 -3.28 -0.28 16.33
C VAL A 119 -1.89 -0.37 16.93
N GLU A 120 -1.37 -1.58 16.97
CA GLU A 120 0.00 -1.87 17.36
C GLU A 120 0.91 -1.76 16.14
N GLU A 121 2.00 -1.01 16.25
CA GLU A 121 3.07 -0.91 15.26
C GLU A 121 4.37 -1.42 15.87
N LYS A 122 5.01 -2.37 15.18
CA LYS A 122 6.29 -2.96 15.58
C LYS A 122 7.33 -2.83 14.47
N PRO A 123 8.60 -2.58 14.80
CA PRO A 123 9.65 -2.66 13.82
C PRO A 123 9.75 -4.08 13.27
N ASN A 124 9.95 -4.17 11.97
CA ASN A 124 10.06 -5.44 11.25
C ASN A 124 11.51 -5.94 11.23
N PHE A 125 12.46 -5.02 11.43
CA PHE A 125 13.90 -5.28 11.49
C PHE A 125 14.37 -5.36 12.95
N SER A 126 15.09 -6.43 13.29
CA SER A 126 15.34 -6.88 14.68
C SER A 126 16.33 -6.03 15.50
N PHE A 127 16.87 -4.94 14.97
CA PHE A 127 17.85 -4.11 15.69
C PHE A 127 17.21 -3.06 16.60
N THR A 128 15.91 -2.86 16.48
CA THR A 128 15.13 -1.96 17.34
C THR A 128 13.98 -2.74 17.94
N ASN A 129 13.76 -2.58 19.24
CA ASN A 129 12.78 -3.33 20.01
C ASN A 129 11.86 -2.33 20.70
N TRP A 130 10.87 -1.83 19.95
CA TRP A 130 9.86 -0.92 20.46
C TRP A 130 8.49 -1.34 19.95
N THR A 131 7.44 -0.83 20.58
CA THR A 131 6.07 -1.01 20.11
C THR A 131 5.31 0.29 20.33
N ASN A 132 4.74 0.82 19.25
CA ASN A 132 3.86 1.98 19.32
C ASN A 132 2.41 1.52 19.29
N TYR A 133 1.56 2.17 20.07
CA TYR A 133 0.12 1.98 20.04
C TYR A 133 -0.56 3.28 19.63
N TYR A 134 -1.45 3.16 18.67
CA TYR A 134 -2.24 4.26 18.14
C TYR A 134 -3.74 3.98 18.33
N GLU A 135 -4.52 5.06 18.38
CA GLU A 135 -5.96 4.97 18.48
C GLU A 135 -6.57 4.44 17.18
N TYR A 136 -7.26 3.30 17.25
CA TYR A 136 -7.98 2.71 16.13
C TYR A 136 -9.27 3.49 15.87
N GLN A 137 -9.57 3.77 14.60
CA GLN A 137 -10.81 4.47 14.22
C GLN A 137 -11.75 3.54 13.45
N ASN A 138 -11.25 2.92 12.39
CA ASN A 138 -12.00 1.93 11.61
C ASN A 138 -11.03 1.09 10.77
N ILE A 139 -11.59 0.17 9.97
CA ILE A 139 -10.80 -0.79 9.20
C ILE A 139 -9.81 -0.13 8.24
N PHE A 140 -10.02 1.12 7.82
CA PHE A 140 -9.15 1.80 6.86
C PHE A 140 -8.16 2.78 7.48
N VAL A 141 -8.43 3.35 8.65
CA VAL A 141 -7.66 4.49 9.18
C VAL A 141 -7.45 4.42 10.69
N ARG A 142 -6.39 5.09 11.14
CA ARG A 142 -6.04 5.30 12.56
C ARG A 142 -5.62 6.74 12.81
N LYS A 143 -5.55 7.13 14.08
CA LYS A 143 -4.90 8.40 14.46
C LYS A 143 -3.40 8.34 14.19
N ASN A 144 -2.84 9.47 13.79
CA ASN A 144 -1.41 9.66 13.53
C ASN A 144 -0.68 10.24 14.76
N ILE A 145 -1.10 9.85 15.96
CA ILE A 145 -0.50 10.26 17.23
C ILE A 145 -0.33 9.01 18.08
N VAL A 146 0.90 8.76 18.54
CA VAL A 146 1.21 7.66 19.46
C VAL A 146 0.51 7.92 20.79
N ARG A 147 -0.12 6.90 21.36
CA ARG A 147 -0.76 6.95 22.69
C ARG A 147 0.08 6.24 23.75
N ILE A 148 0.73 5.14 23.35
CA ILE A 148 1.61 4.37 24.21
C ILE A 148 2.84 4.00 23.40
N HIS A 149 4.01 4.26 23.94
CA HIS A 149 5.29 3.76 23.43
C HIS A 149 5.87 2.79 24.45
N GLU A 150 6.18 1.57 24.03
CA GLU A 150 6.86 0.59 24.88
C GLU A 150 8.25 0.32 24.30
N GLU A 151 9.29 0.50 25.10
CA GLU A 151 10.66 0.15 24.74
C GLU A 151 11.07 -1.17 25.42
N TYR A 152 11.80 -2.00 24.68
CA TYR A 152 12.24 -3.31 25.14
C TYR A 152 13.75 -3.47 24.99
N GLY A 153 14.35 -4.21 25.92
CA GLY A 153 15.77 -4.55 25.87
C GLY A 153 16.12 -5.49 24.73
N GLN A 154 17.41 -5.84 24.65
CA GLN A 154 17.92 -6.72 23.59
C GLN A 154 17.24 -8.10 23.59
N SER A 155 16.81 -8.58 24.75
CA SER A 155 15.83 -9.65 24.84
C SER A 155 14.44 -9.01 24.86
N SER A 156 13.62 -9.26 23.84
CA SER A 156 12.26 -8.69 23.66
C SER A 156 11.26 -9.04 24.78
N ARG A 157 11.74 -9.62 25.89
CA ARG A 157 10.98 -10.02 27.08
C ARG A 157 11.13 -9.03 28.23
N GLU A 158 12.19 -8.23 28.23
CA GLU A 158 12.45 -7.23 29.26
C GLU A 158 12.00 -5.86 28.73
N ARG A 159 10.88 -5.37 29.25
CA ARG A 159 10.37 -4.05 28.93
C ARG A 159 11.14 -3.04 29.76
N ILE A 160 11.77 -2.08 29.09
CA ILE A 160 12.62 -1.04 29.68
C ILE A 160 11.78 0.15 30.11
N SER A 161 10.83 0.57 29.28
CA SER A 161 10.02 1.74 29.56
C SER A 161 8.64 1.66 28.91
N ILE A 162 7.69 2.41 29.48
CA ILE A 162 6.37 2.69 28.91
C ILE A 162 6.09 4.17 29.03
N ASP A 163 5.93 4.83 27.89
CA ASP A 163 5.53 6.23 27.82
C ASP A 163 4.07 6.35 27.36
N TYR A 164 3.31 7.17 28.07
CA TYR A 164 1.90 7.47 27.78
C TYR A 164 1.76 8.91 27.31
N TYR A 165 0.98 9.10 26.24
CA TYR A 165 0.82 10.39 25.58
C TYR A 165 -0.64 10.84 25.55
N ASP A 166 -0.85 12.15 25.70
CA ASP A 166 -2.16 12.80 25.66
C ASP A 166 -2.74 12.86 24.23
N GLU A 167 -3.93 13.45 24.11
CA GLU A 167 -4.62 13.62 22.83
C GLU A 167 -3.81 14.39 21.77
N ASN A 168 -2.94 15.29 22.21
CA ASN A 168 -2.11 16.16 21.39
C ASN A 168 -0.70 15.57 21.12
N GLY A 169 -0.36 14.43 21.73
CA GLY A 169 0.94 13.79 21.62
C GLY A 169 1.98 14.29 22.64
N ASN A 170 1.55 14.95 23.72
CA ASN A 170 2.43 15.32 24.82
C ASN A 170 2.58 14.16 25.80
N LEU A 171 3.79 13.94 26.30
CA LEU A 171 4.07 12.94 27.34
C LEU A 171 3.33 13.28 28.63
N ILE A 172 2.54 12.34 29.16
CA ILE A 172 1.83 12.44 30.44
C ILE A 172 2.59 11.67 31.53
N GLU A 173 3.02 10.45 31.23
CA GLU A 173 3.58 9.53 32.22
C GLU A 173 4.64 8.65 31.55
N SER A 174 5.70 8.34 32.29
CA SER A 174 6.76 7.42 31.88
C SER A 174 7.06 6.47 33.04
N VAL A 175 7.00 5.17 32.76
CA VAL A 175 7.24 4.08 33.73
C VAL A 175 8.47 3.32 33.27
N ASN A 176 9.49 3.24 34.12
CA ASN A 176 10.72 2.47 33.90
C ASN A 176 10.77 1.24 34.81
#